data_AF-A0A0Q9YHY8-F1
#
_entry.id   AF-A0A0Q9YHY8-F1
#
_cell.length_a   1.000
_cell.length_b   1.000
_cell.length_c   1.000
_cell.angle_alpha   90.00
_cell.angle_beta   90.00
_cell.angle_gamma   90.00
#
_symmetry.space_group_name_H-M   'P 1'
#
loop_
_entity.id
_entity.type
_entity.pdbx_description
1 polymer ?
#
loop_
_entity_poly.entity_id
_entity_poly.type
_entity_poly.pdbx_seq_one_letter_code
_entity_poly.pdbx_strand_id
1 'polypeptide(L)'
;MSNLTKSKTHKIEDKKRKPLFIKSKVNLEQVQSLNQTNKSTSNEEQSNSDLLDSLDSQLSKIEFLNAKYLPLQAIHLDPDNPRKLSIDINDVLNGPKLPEEPFDDEVQDAFKETLKQHFGVEDNKKQKIQDYLSIALLASSIKVPERLIQPICVYGKGNKYILLAGERRTLAHHVMGAKFIAANIIIEPENKEKALLQYIENSSREDLSLKDKYGAIRKIISYYSESVSARSLASILRISKSQAQKYSKICKEENIIFKRAIETGVLTSPEDAYNIIKSNDSNMITNICNLLLKGKGIEEALQEINNQTSVRPNLKPKRIISPNPVHETKDEQKVLFKGDDINVLKELIHIAIKGGKLDLSIDDFKNKDIDFSSLWKKIKDIVAKAR
;
A
#
# COMPACT_ATOMS: atom_id res chain seq x y z
N MET A 1 14.79 -74.87 3.22
CA MET A 1 15.93 -74.11 3.77
C MET A 1 16.06 -72.86 2.91
N SER A 2 16.14 -71.62 3.35
CA SER A 2 16.15 -70.95 4.66
C SER A 2 16.50 -69.50 4.28
N ASN A 3 15.63 -68.52 4.53
CA ASN A 3 15.99 -67.25 5.19
C ASN A 3 14.95 -66.15 5.00
N LEU A 4 14.40 -65.76 6.16
CA LEU A 4 13.89 -64.46 6.57
C LEU A 4 14.33 -63.26 5.72
N THR A 5 13.37 -62.40 5.38
CA THR A 5 13.47 -60.97 5.68
C THR A 5 12.11 -60.42 6.13
N LYS A 6 12.18 -59.64 7.21
CA LYS A 6 11.07 -59.15 8.05
C LYS A 6 10.27 -58.05 7.36
N SER A 7 8.95 -58.22 7.26
CA SER A 7 8.00 -57.12 7.08
C SER A 7 7.89 -56.33 8.39
N LYS A 8 8.58 -55.19 8.49
CA LYS A 8 8.34 -54.17 9.51
C LYS A 8 7.15 -53.31 9.06
N THR A 9 5.96 -53.64 9.53
CA THR A 9 4.82 -52.72 9.51
C THR A 9 5.04 -51.65 10.60
N HIS A 10 5.48 -50.46 10.19
CA HIS A 10 5.39 -49.28 11.06
C HIS A 10 3.92 -48.90 11.19
N LYS A 11 3.32 -49.18 12.36
CA LYS A 11 2.14 -48.44 12.84
C LYS A 11 2.58 -47.00 13.07
N ILE A 12 2.12 -46.09 12.22
CA ILE A 12 2.09 -44.66 12.55
C ILE A 12 0.73 -44.44 13.22
N GLU A 13 0.77 -44.04 14.49
CA GLU A 13 -0.39 -43.65 15.26
C GLU A 13 -1.02 -42.38 14.66
N ASP A 14 -2.16 -42.55 14.00
CA ASP A 14 -3.06 -41.42 13.74
C ASP A 14 -3.61 -40.91 15.06
N LYS A 15 -3.03 -39.84 15.58
CA LYS A 15 -3.65 -39.00 16.61
C LYS A 15 -4.91 -38.37 16.03
N LYS A 16 -6.03 -39.10 16.07
CA LYS A 16 -7.38 -38.56 15.87
C LYS A 16 -7.62 -37.43 16.87
N ARG A 17 -7.53 -36.18 16.39
CA ARG A 17 -8.05 -35.03 17.13
C ARG A 17 -9.56 -35.20 17.24
N LYS A 18 -10.07 -35.19 18.48
CA LYS A 18 -11.50 -35.26 18.79
C LYS A 18 -12.22 -34.07 18.13
N PRO A 19 -13.38 -34.26 17.48
CA PRO A 19 -14.20 -33.14 17.06
C PRO A 19 -14.77 -32.43 18.29
N LEU A 20 -14.48 -31.13 18.42
CA LEU A 20 -15.19 -30.23 19.31
C LEU A 20 -16.56 -29.91 18.70
N PHE A 21 -17.60 -29.98 19.52
CA PHE A 21 -19.01 -29.66 19.24
C PHE A 21 -19.84 -30.73 18.52
N ILE A 22 -20.34 -31.69 19.28
CA ILE A 22 -21.61 -32.35 19.01
C ILE A 22 -22.66 -31.64 19.88
N LYS A 23 -23.52 -30.80 19.28
CA LYS A 23 -24.76 -30.37 19.94
C LYS A 23 -25.69 -31.57 20.00
N SER A 24 -26.01 -32.03 21.20
CA SER A 24 -27.02 -33.06 21.44
C SER A 24 -28.40 -32.56 20.99
N LYS A 25 -29.12 -33.41 20.23
CA LYS A 25 -30.56 -33.26 19.99
C LYS A 25 -31.27 -33.33 21.35
N VAL A 26 -31.90 -32.25 21.78
CA VAL A 26 -32.87 -32.29 22.88
C VAL A 26 -34.21 -32.69 22.28
N ASN A 27 -34.75 -33.79 22.82
CA ASN A 27 -36.03 -34.37 22.47
C ASN A 27 -37.16 -33.50 23.07
N LEU A 28 -38.12 -33.09 22.24
CA LEU A 28 -39.12 -32.04 22.55
C LEU A 28 -40.32 -32.51 23.41
N GLU A 29 -40.27 -33.71 24.00
CA GLU A 29 -41.44 -34.31 24.67
C GLU A 29 -41.35 -34.47 26.20
N GLN A 30 -40.33 -33.91 26.87
CA GLN A 30 -40.21 -34.03 28.34
C GLN A 30 -40.39 -32.75 29.16
N VAL A 31 -40.81 -31.63 28.54
CA VAL A 31 -40.98 -30.35 29.27
C VAL A 31 -42.39 -30.15 29.86
N GLN A 32 -43.37 -31.02 29.57
CA GLN A 32 -44.76 -30.81 30.00
C GLN A 32 -45.17 -31.44 31.34
N SER A 33 -44.27 -32.07 32.09
CA SER A 33 -44.64 -32.71 33.35
C SER A 33 -43.65 -32.42 34.48
N LEU A 34 -43.46 -31.14 34.83
CA LEU A 34 -42.78 -30.73 36.09
C LEU A 34 -43.21 -29.33 36.56
N ASN A 35 -44.37 -28.82 36.11
CA ASN A 35 -44.98 -27.60 36.67
C ASN A 35 -45.94 -27.96 37.80
N GLN A 36 -45.40 -28.45 38.90
CA GLN A 36 -46.03 -28.36 40.22
C GLN A 36 -44.91 -28.46 41.26
N THR A 37 -44.90 -27.48 42.17
CA THR A 37 -43.96 -27.29 43.29
C THR A 37 -42.56 -26.79 42.93
N ASN A 38 -42.42 -25.47 42.76
CA ASN A 38 -41.48 -24.67 43.55
C ASN A 38 -41.77 -23.18 43.35
N LYS A 39 -42.09 -22.52 44.47
CA LYS A 39 -42.53 -21.13 44.56
C LYS A 39 -41.32 -20.30 45.00
N SER A 40 -40.36 -20.08 44.10
CA SER A 40 -39.21 -19.21 44.32
C SER A 40 -38.42 -18.89 43.04
N THR A 41 -39.10 -18.59 41.93
CA THR A 41 -38.46 -18.26 40.62
C THR A 41 -38.94 -16.95 40.01
N SER A 42 -39.87 -16.22 40.64
CA SER A 42 -40.41 -14.97 40.07
C SER A 42 -39.41 -13.83 40.02
N ASN A 43 -38.48 -13.74 40.97
CA ASN A 43 -37.55 -12.60 41.05
C ASN A 43 -36.38 -12.70 40.06
N GLU A 44 -35.90 -13.90 39.74
CA GLU A 44 -34.77 -14.07 38.81
C GLU A 44 -35.23 -13.90 37.35
N GLU A 45 -36.39 -14.44 36.97
CA GLU A 45 -36.96 -14.28 35.63
C GLU A 45 -37.37 -12.83 35.35
N GLN A 46 -37.95 -12.12 36.33
CA GLN A 46 -38.22 -10.68 36.22
C GLN A 46 -36.93 -9.86 36.17
N SER A 47 -35.91 -10.20 36.97
CA SER A 47 -34.64 -9.48 36.91
C SER A 47 -33.95 -9.65 35.56
N ASN A 48 -34.07 -10.83 34.92
CA ASN A 48 -33.51 -11.08 33.60
C ASN A 48 -34.32 -10.39 32.49
N SER A 49 -35.66 -10.34 32.58
CA SER A 49 -36.46 -9.57 31.62
C SER A 49 -36.19 -8.08 31.73
N ASP A 50 -36.10 -7.55 32.95
CA ASP A 50 -35.82 -6.13 33.19
C ASP A 50 -34.41 -5.75 32.73
N LEU A 51 -33.44 -6.66 32.87
CA LEU A 51 -32.09 -6.48 32.31
C LEU A 51 -32.09 -6.50 30.79
N LEU A 52 -32.86 -7.38 30.15
CA LEU A 52 -32.98 -7.45 28.69
C LEU A 52 -33.70 -6.22 28.14
N ASP A 53 -34.78 -5.77 28.77
CA ASP A 53 -35.52 -4.56 28.37
C ASP A 53 -34.67 -3.29 28.58
N SER A 54 -33.87 -3.25 29.64
CA SER A 54 -32.89 -2.19 29.87
C SER A 54 -31.78 -2.21 28.82
N LEU A 55 -31.27 -3.39 28.48
CA LEU A 55 -30.26 -3.56 27.43
C LEU A 55 -30.82 -3.17 26.06
N ASP A 56 -32.03 -3.57 25.71
CA ASP A 56 -32.70 -3.20 24.45
C ASP A 56 -33.03 -1.70 24.40
N SER A 57 -33.39 -1.09 25.53
CA SER A 57 -33.52 0.37 25.67
C SER A 57 -32.18 1.11 25.52
N GLN A 58 -31.08 0.49 25.94
CA GLN A 58 -29.73 1.03 25.74
C GLN A 58 -29.23 0.80 24.31
N LEU A 59 -29.47 -0.36 23.72
CA LEU A 59 -29.10 -0.73 22.35
C LEU A 59 -29.91 0.06 21.31
N SER A 60 -31.18 0.34 21.58
CA SER A 60 -32.02 1.19 20.72
C SER A 60 -31.55 2.66 20.70
N LYS A 61 -30.80 3.11 21.71
CA LYS A 61 -30.11 4.42 21.72
C LYS A 61 -28.79 4.40 20.95
N ILE A 62 -28.30 3.22 20.56
CA ILE A 62 -27.10 3.05 19.74
C ILE A 62 -27.56 3.09 18.26
N GLU A 63 -27.61 4.29 17.67
CA GLU A 63 -28.02 4.48 16.27
C GLU A 63 -27.10 3.81 15.23
N PHE A 64 -25.93 3.30 15.65
CA PHE A 64 -24.81 2.95 14.77
C PHE A 64 -24.80 1.48 14.27
N LEU A 65 -25.66 0.60 14.81
CA LEU A 65 -25.61 -0.86 14.57
C LEU A 65 -26.85 -1.45 13.88
N ASN A 66 -27.70 -0.62 13.29
CA ASN A 66 -28.90 -1.09 12.58
C ASN A 66 -28.58 -1.44 11.12
N ALA A 67 -28.12 -2.66 10.89
CA ALA A 67 -28.07 -3.23 9.55
C ALA A 67 -29.50 -3.30 8.98
N LYS A 68 -29.76 -2.57 7.89
CA LYS A 68 -31.04 -2.58 7.19
C LYS A 68 -30.92 -3.38 5.89
N TYR A 69 -32.00 -4.01 5.48
CA TYR A 69 -32.07 -4.63 4.15
C TYR A 69 -32.42 -3.57 3.12
N LEU A 70 -31.46 -3.26 2.25
CA LEU A 70 -31.64 -2.28 1.19
C LEU A 70 -31.90 -2.97 -0.15
N PRO A 71 -32.78 -2.41 -1.01
CA PRO A 71 -32.92 -2.88 -2.38
C PRO A 71 -31.59 -2.80 -3.11
N LEU A 72 -31.16 -3.90 -3.74
CA LEU A 72 -29.87 -3.98 -4.40
C LEU A 72 -29.73 -2.92 -5.53
N GLN A 73 -30.83 -2.61 -6.21
CA GLN A 73 -30.93 -1.60 -7.25
C GLN A 73 -30.74 -0.15 -6.75
N ALA A 74 -30.95 0.09 -5.46
CA ALA A 74 -30.76 1.43 -4.87
C ALA A 74 -29.30 1.69 -4.47
N ILE A 75 -28.44 0.68 -4.54
CA ILE A 75 -27.02 0.76 -4.18
C ILE A 75 -26.21 1.09 -5.42
N HIS A 76 -25.45 2.17 -5.34
CA HIS A 76 -24.56 2.63 -6.38
C HIS A 76 -23.11 2.60 -5.90
N LEU A 77 -22.23 2.15 -6.78
CA LEU A 77 -20.80 2.21 -6.53
C LEU A 77 -20.32 3.65 -6.62
N ASP A 78 -19.42 4.03 -5.72
CA ASP A 78 -18.73 5.31 -5.79
C ASP A 78 -17.82 5.36 -7.05
N PRO A 79 -17.97 6.35 -7.94
CA PRO A 79 -17.11 6.48 -9.12
C PRO A 79 -15.66 6.84 -8.75
N ASP A 80 -15.46 7.54 -7.64
CA ASP A 80 -14.13 8.02 -7.21
C ASP A 80 -13.35 7.00 -6.37
N ASN A 81 -13.93 5.82 -6.14
CA ASN A 81 -13.29 4.71 -5.45
C ASN A 81 -12.40 3.97 -6.46
N PRO A 82 -11.07 3.89 -6.26
CA PRO A 82 -10.19 3.10 -7.12
C PRO A 82 -10.52 1.61 -6.97
N ARG A 83 -11.42 1.12 -7.82
CA ARG A 83 -11.89 -0.27 -7.80
C ARG A 83 -10.77 -1.18 -8.27
N LYS A 84 -10.60 -2.30 -7.56
CA LYS A 84 -9.60 -3.33 -7.90
C LYS A 84 -10.17 -4.46 -8.75
N LEU A 85 -11.48 -4.71 -8.68
CA LEU A 85 -12.10 -5.77 -9.46
C LEU A 85 -12.11 -5.36 -10.93
N SER A 86 -11.70 -6.30 -11.79
CA SER A 86 -11.74 -6.13 -13.24
C SER A 86 -13.14 -6.27 -13.81
N ILE A 87 -14.09 -6.74 -12.99
CA ILE A 87 -15.50 -6.88 -13.31
C ILE A 87 -16.33 -5.79 -12.62
N ASP A 88 -17.38 -5.35 -13.28
CA ASP A 88 -18.38 -4.43 -12.73
C ASP A 88 -19.75 -5.09 -12.51
N ILE A 89 -20.75 -4.29 -12.14
CA ILE A 89 -22.12 -4.77 -11.94
C ILE A 89 -22.72 -5.29 -13.25
N ASN A 90 -22.41 -4.68 -14.39
CA ASN A 90 -22.96 -5.10 -15.69
C ASN A 90 -22.37 -6.43 -16.15
N ASP A 91 -21.06 -6.64 -15.94
CA ASP A 91 -20.40 -7.92 -16.19
C ASP A 91 -21.10 -9.05 -15.40
N VAL A 92 -21.47 -8.78 -14.14
CA VAL A 92 -22.19 -9.75 -13.29
C VAL A 92 -23.64 -9.96 -13.74
N LEU A 93 -24.37 -8.88 -14.04
CA LEU A 93 -25.78 -8.98 -14.44
C LEU A 93 -25.98 -9.71 -15.78
N ASN A 94 -25.04 -9.55 -16.71
CA ASN A 94 -25.06 -10.21 -18.01
C ASN A 94 -24.31 -11.56 -18.02
N GLY A 95 -23.58 -11.86 -16.94
CA GLY A 95 -22.78 -13.06 -16.80
C GLY A 95 -23.59 -14.33 -16.50
N PRO A 96 -22.93 -15.50 -16.50
CA PRO A 96 -23.58 -16.75 -16.14
C PRO A 96 -24.03 -16.74 -14.67
N LYS A 97 -25.23 -17.27 -14.44
CA LYS A 97 -25.81 -17.42 -13.10
C LYS A 97 -25.10 -18.52 -12.33
N LEU A 98 -25.10 -18.39 -11.00
CA LEU A 98 -24.56 -19.42 -10.13
C LEU A 98 -25.33 -20.76 -10.34
N PRO A 99 -24.62 -21.90 -10.46
CA PRO A 99 -25.26 -23.21 -10.52
C PRO A 99 -26.09 -23.50 -9.25
N GLU A 100 -27.16 -24.29 -9.39
CA GLU A 100 -27.99 -24.73 -8.25
C GLU A 100 -27.31 -25.86 -7.46
N GLU A 101 -26.42 -26.61 -8.10
CA GLU A 101 -25.64 -27.69 -7.49
C GLU A 101 -24.52 -27.14 -6.57
N PRO A 102 -24.04 -27.94 -5.60
CA PRO A 102 -22.91 -27.56 -4.76
C PRO A 102 -21.71 -27.12 -5.60
N PHE A 103 -21.17 -25.94 -5.31
CA PHE A 103 -20.07 -25.34 -6.08
C PHE A 103 -18.70 -25.94 -5.67
N ASP A 104 -18.55 -27.25 -5.86
CA ASP A 104 -17.32 -28.00 -5.63
C ASP A 104 -16.30 -27.80 -6.78
N ASP A 105 -15.17 -28.50 -6.71
CA ASP A 105 -14.06 -28.27 -7.65
C ASP A 105 -14.43 -28.63 -9.09
N GLU A 106 -15.25 -29.67 -9.31
CA GLU A 106 -15.71 -30.07 -10.65
C GLU A 106 -16.66 -29.02 -11.25
N VAL A 107 -17.62 -28.54 -10.47
CA VAL A 107 -18.56 -27.49 -10.91
C VAL A 107 -17.84 -26.15 -11.12
N GLN A 108 -16.84 -25.83 -10.29
CA GLN A 108 -16.00 -24.64 -10.47
C GLN A 108 -15.25 -24.65 -11.80
N ASP A 109 -14.68 -25.79 -12.20
CA ASP A 109 -13.96 -25.91 -13.47
C ASP A 109 -14.90 -25.78 -14.67
N ALA A 110 -16.08 -26.40 -14.61
CA ALA A 110 -17.11 -26.23 -15.64
C ALA A 110 -17.58 -24.77 -15.73
N PHE A 111 -17.84 -24.12 -14.59
CA PHE A 111 -18.25 -22.72 -14.54
C PHE A 111 -17.18 -21.78 -15.09
N LYS A 112 -15.91 -22.06 -14.82
CA LYS A 112 -14.78 -21.31 -15.38
C LYS A 112 -14.73 -21.43 -16.90
N GLU A 113 -15.09 -22.56 -17.48
CA GLU A 113 -15.18 -22.72 -18.93
C GLU A 113 -16.33 -21.88 -19.52
N THR A 114 -17.49 -21.86 -18.85
CA THR A 114 -18.62 -20.97 -19.22
C THR A 114 -18.20 -19.50 -19.19
N LEU A 115 -17.45 -19.07 -18.16
CA LEU A 115 -16.91 -17.71 -18.08
C LEU A 115 -15.93 -17.40 -19.22
N LYS A 116 -15.11 -18.37 -19.64
CA LYS A 116 -14.22 -18.18 -20.81
C LYS A 116 -15.00 -17.96 -22.10
N GLN A 117 -16.15 -18.60 -22.26
CA GLN A 117 -17.03 -18.39 -23.41
C GLN A 117 -17.71 -17.02 -23.35
N HIS A 118 -18.19 -16.62 -22.17
CA HIS A 118 -18.86 -15.33 -21.96
C HIS A 118 -17.97 -14.12 -22.24
N PHE A 119 -16.76 -14.08 -21.66
CA PHE A 119 -15.84 -12.94 -21.81
C PHE A 119 -15.06 -12.91 -23.14
N GLY A 120 -15.32 -13.83 -24.08
CA GLY A 120 -14.82 -13.75 -25.46
C GLY A 120 -13.30 -13.55 -25.59
N VAL A 121 -12.87 -12.52 -26.33
CA VAL A 121 -11.46 -12.14 -26.57
C VAL A 121 -11.20 -10.72 -26.07
N GLU A 122 -11.31 -10.52 -24.76
CA GLU A 122 -10.94 -9.24 -24.12
C GLU A 122 -9.49 -9.25 -23.59
N ASP A 123 -8.79 -8.11 -23.67
CA ASP A 123 -7.40 -7.94 -23.21
C ASP A 123 -7.22 -8.27 -21.71
N ASN A 124 -8.27 -8.10 -20.90
CA ASN A 124 -8.27 -8.37 -19.45
C ASN A 124 -9.03 -9.64 -19.05
N LYS A 125 -9.37 -10.51 -20.02
CA LYS A 125 -10.20 -11.71 -19.83
C LYS A 125 -9.77 -12.57 -18.66
N LYS A 126 -8.47 -12.85 -18.52
CA LYS A 126 -7.95 -13.74 -17.48
C LYS A 126 -8.28 -13.21 -16.08
N GLN A 127 -8.08 -11.92 -15.85
CA GLN A 127 -8.35 -11.29 -14.56
C GLN A 127 -9.86 -11.20 -14.30
N LYS A 128 -10.66 -10.84 -15.32
CA LYS A 128 -12.13 -10.83 -15.20
C LYS A 128 -12.69 -12.20 -14.80
N ILE A 129 -12.24 -13.27 -15.44
CA ILE A 129 -12.66 -14.64 -15.11
C ILE A 129 -12.28 -15.00 -13.68
N GLN A 130 -11.05 -14.69 -13.27
CA GLN A 130 -10.58 -14.98 -11.92
C GLN A 130 -11.37 -14.21 -10.86
N ASP A 131 -11.61 -12.92 -11.10
CA ASP A 131 -12.37 -12.07 -10.19
C ASP A 131 -13.81 -12.58 -10.07
N TYR A 132 -14.48 -12.84 -11.20
CA TYR A 132 -15.84 -13.39 -11.25
C TYR A 132 -15.94 -14.73 -10.53
N LEU A 133 -15.04 -15.67 -10.80
CA LEU A 133 -15.02 -16.96 -10.13
C LEU A 133 -14.88 -16.79 -8.60
N SER A 134 -14.06 -15.84 -8.14
CA SER A 134 -13.94 -15.57 -6.70
C SER A 134 -15.19 -14.91 -6.11
N ILE A 135 -15.96 -14.16 -6.90
CA ILE A 135 -17.28 -13.64 -6.49
C ILE A 135 -18.32 -14.76 -6.45
N ALA A 136 -18.32 -15.67 -7.43
CA ALA A 136 -19.20 -16.82 -7.46
C ALA A 136 -18.94 -17.78 -6.27
N LEU A 137 -17.67 -17.98 -5.91
CA LEU A 137 -17.28 -18.71 -4.69
C LEU A 137 -17.82 -18.04 -3.43
N LEU A 138 -17.71 -16.71 -3.33
CA LEU A 138 -18.28 -15.96 -2.21
C LEU A 138 -19.80 -16.11 -2.14
N ALA A 139 -20.49 -15.98 -3.27
CA ALA A 139 -21.94 -16.18 -3.39
C ALA A 139 -22.35 -17.59 -2.93
N SER A 140 -21.66 -18.63 -3.40
CA SER A 140 -21.87 -20.01 -2.96
C SER A 140 -21.62 -20.19 -1.46
N SER A 141 -20.59 -19.55 -0.90
CA SER A 141 -20.30 -19.62 0.54
C SER A 141 -21.38 -18.97 1.42
N ILE A 142 -21.99 -17.87 0.93
CA ILE A 142 -23.11 -17.18 1.59
C ILE A 142 -24.36 -18.07 1.56
N LYS A 143 -24.56 -18.84 0.48
CA LYS A 143 -25.68 -19.76 0.20
C LYS A 143 -27.01 -19.06 -0.03
N VAL A 144 -27.47 -18.26 0.94
CA VAL A 144 -28.72 -17.49 0.85
C VAL A 144 -28.49 -16.03 1.25
N PRO A 145 -29.13 -15.05 0.60
CA PRO A 145 -28.81 -13.63 0.79
C PRO A 145 -28.90 -13.14 2.25
N GLU A 146 -29.75 -13.75 3.07
CA GLU A 146 -29.99 -13.46 4.48
C GLU A 146 -28.83 -13.91 5.39
N ARG A 147 -27.95 -14.79 4.91
CA ARG A 147 -26.78 -15.29 5.66
C ARG A 147 -25.56 -14.40 5.52
N LEU A 148 -25.71 -13.19 4.99
CA LEU A 148 -24.61 -12.23 4.95
C LEU A 148 -24.26 -11.80 6.39
N ILE A 149 -23.19 -12.39 6.93
CA ILE A 149 -22.76 -12.17 8.33
C ILE A 149 -22.33 -10.72 8.55
N GLN A 150 -21.58 -10.16 7.59
CA GLN A 150 -21.09 -8.79 7.66
C GLN A 150 -21.89 -7.95 6.66
N PRO A 151 -22.68 -6.95 7.12
CA PRO A 151 -23.36 -6.01 6.24
C PRO A 151 -22.39 -5.17 5.40
N ILE A 152 -22.82 -4.74 4.22
CA ILE A 152 -22.09 -3.72 3.45
C ILE A 152 -22.18 -2.35 4.15
N CYS A 153 -21.28 -1.42 3.84
CA CYS A 153 -21.34 -0.06 4.38
C CYS A 153 -21.72 0.92 3.29
N VAL A 154 -22.77 1.71 3.53
CA VAL A 154 -23.29 2.71 2.59
C VAL A 154 -23.60 4.01 3.31
N TYR A 155 -23.71 5.11 2.55
CA TYR A 155 -24.33 6.35 3.02
C TYR A 155 -25.44 6.79 2.07
N GLY A 156 -26.44 7.50 2.58
CA GLY A 156 -27.53 8.03 1.78
C GLY A 156 -27.12 9.28 1.01
N LYS A 157 -27.49 9.38 -0.26
CA LYS A 157 -27.34 10.58 -1.09
C LYS A 157 -28.57 10.76 -1.99
N GLY A 158 -29.49 11.62 -1.56
CA GLY A 158 -30.81 11.74 -2.18
C GLY A 158 -31.60 10.43 -2.08
N ASN A 159 -32.09 9.91 -3.21
CA ASN A 159 -32.87 8.67 -3.27
C ASN A 159 -32.01 7.41 -3.50
N LYS A 160 -30.70 7.51 -3.27
CA LYS A 160 -29.72 6.45 -3.58
C LYS A 160 -28.81 6.20 -2.39
N TYR A 161 -28.23 5.01 -2.34
CA TYR A 161 -27.19 4.65 -1.38
C TYR A 161 -25.86 4.51 -2.10
N ILE A 162 -24.83 5.18 -1.60
CA ILE A 162 -23.48 5.08 -2.16
C ILE A 162 -22.67 4.07 -1.36
N LEU A 163 -22.10 3.09 -2.05
CA LEU A 163 -21.28 2.04 -1.45
C LEU A 163 -19.92 2.59 -1.02
N LEU A 164 -19.61 2.43 0.26
CA LEU A 164 -18.29 2.72 0.84
C LEU A 164 -17.41 1.48 0.91
N ALA A 165 -17.99 0.35 1.34
CA ALA A 165 -17.27 -0.90 1.56
C ALA A 165 -18.15 -2.11 1.31
N GLY A 166 -17.56 -3.19 0.81
CA GLY A 166 -18.25 -4.46 0.55
C GLY A 166 -18.61 -4.72 -0.90
N GLU A 167 -17.88 -4.14 -1.86
CA GLU A 167 -18.10 -4.33 -3.30
C GLU A 167 -18.23 -5.81 -3.71
N ARG A 168 -17.33 -6.67 -3.22
CA ARG A 168 -17.40 -8.12 -3.47
C ARG A 168 -18.70 -8.76 -2.97
N ARG A 169 -19.22 -8.32 -1.82
CA ARG A 169 -20.50 -8.81 -1.26
C ARG A 169 -21.67 -8.31 -2.10
N THR A 170 -21.66 -7.05 -2.51
CA THR A 170 -22.67 -6.50 -3.42
C THR A 170 -22.72 -7.27 -4.75
N LEU A 171 -21.56 -7.55 -5.36
CA LEU A 171 -21.49 -8.34 -6.59
C LEU A 171 -21.93 -9.80 -6.37
N ALA A 172 -21.55 -10.42 -5.25
CA ALA A 172 -22.00 -11.76 -4.91
C ALA A 172 -23.53 -11.83 -4.79
N HIS A 173 -24.16 -10.84 -4.15
CA HIS A 173 -25.62 -10.74 -4.09
C HIS A 173 -26.26 -10.56 -5.47
N HIS A 174 -25.61 -9.85 -6.40
CA HIS A 174 -26.05 -9.79 -7.79
C HIS A 174 -25.94 -11.16 -8.49
N VAL A 175 -24.82 -11.87 -8.32
CA VAL A 175 -24.62 -13.24 -8.86
C VAL A 175 -25.69 -14.21 -8.36
N MET A 176 -26.11 -14.07 -7.11
CA MET A 176 -27.18 -14.88 -6.49
C MET A 176 -28.59 -14.48 -6.94
N GLY A 177 -28.74 -13.38 -7.70
CA GLY A 177 -30.06 -12.84 -8.05
C GLY A 177 -30.84 -12.28 -6.86
N ALA A 178 -30.15 -11.84 -5.79
CA ALA A 178 -30.79 -11.29 -4.60
C ALA A 178 -31.47 -9.95 -4.88
N LYS A 179 -32.63 -9.71 -4.25
CA LYS A 179 -33.34 -8.42 -4.34
C LYS A 179 -32.86 -7.41 -3.30
N PHE A 180 -32.40 -7.90 -2.15
CA PHE A 180 -32.00 -7.08 -1.00
C PHE A 180 -30.65 -7.53 -0.45
N ILE A 181 -29.94 -6.62 0.21
CA ILE A 181 -28.69 -6.89 0.91
C ILE A 181 -28.67 -6.17 2.26
N ALA A 182 -28.13 -6.82 3.28
CA ALA A 182 -27.93 -6.21 4.58
C ALA A 182 -26.83 -5.13 4.51
N ALA A 183 -27.15 -3.92 4.95
CA ALA A 183 -26.30 -2.74 4.87
C ALA A 183 -26.35 -1.89 6.14
N ASN A 184 -25.19 -1.45 6.60
CA ASN A 184 -25.05 -0.39 7.60
C ASN A 184 -25.10 0.95 6.88
N ILE A 185 -26.05 1.80 7.28
CA ILE A 185 -26.20 3.15 6.73
C ILE A 185 -25.50 4.10 7.69
N ILE A 186 -24.46 4.76 7.21
CA ILE A 186 -23.77 5.80 7.97
C ILE A 186 -24.16 7.19 7.47
N ILE A 187 -23.86 8.19 8.28
CA ILE A 187 -23.92 9.60 7.88
C ILE A 187 -22.94 9.81 6.72
N GLU A 188 -23.30 10.62 5.72
CA GLU A 188 -22.42 10.94 4.59
C GLU A 188 -21.06 11.44 5.11
N PRO A 189 -19.98 10.67 4.91
CA PRO A 189 -18.67 11.05 5.42
C PRO A 189 -18.10 12.20 4.59
N GLU A 190 -17.31 13.07 5.22
CA GLU A 190 -16.53 14.06 4.49
C GLU A 190 -15.54 13.36 3.53
N ASN A 191 -15.15 14.04 2.44
CA ASN A 191 -14.23 13.49 1.43
C ASN A 191 -12.95 12.87 2.02
N LYS A 192 -12.40 13.50 3.08
CA LYS A 192 -11.20 13.02 3.79
C LYS A 192 -11.44 11.67 4.47
N GLU A 193 -12.58 11.53 5.13
CA GLU A 193 -12.97 10.34 5.88
C GLU A 193 -13.36 9.23 4.92
N LYS A 194 -14.09 9.57 3.86
CA LYS A 194 -14.42 8.66 2.76
C LYS A 194 -13.17 8.01 2.17
N ALA A 195 -12.16 8.81 1.82
CA ALA A 195 -10.90 8.30 1.27
C ALA A 195 -10.15 7.41 2.29
N LEU A 196 -10.19 7.77 3.57
CA LEU A 196 -9.57 6.97 4.63
C LEU A 196 -10.28 5.62 4.83
N LEU A 197 -11.61 5.61 4.89
CA LEU A 197 -12.42 4.39 5.03
C LEU A 197 -12.18 3.43 3.87
N GLN A 198 -12.15 3.95 2.64
CA GLN A 198 -11.84 3.17 1.43
C GLN A 198 -10.41 2.62 1.47
N TYR A 199 -9.43 3.39 1.93
CA TYR A 199 -8.07 2.91 2.07
C TYR A 199 -7.95 1.81 3.14
N ILE A 200 -8.60 1.95 4.28
CA ILE A 200 -8.56 0.95 5.36
C ILE A 200 -9.17 -0.38 4.88
N GLU A 201 -10.30 -0.34 4.19
CA GLU A 201 -10.92 -1.54 3.61
C GLU A 201 -9.97 -2.21 2.62
N ASN A 202 -9.41 -1.44 1.68
CA ASN A 202 -8.54 -2.00 0.64
C ASN A 202 -7.19 -2.47 1.17
N SER A 203 -6.62 -1.78 2.18
CA SER A 203 -5.32 -2.11 2.78
C SER A 203 -5.34 -3.40 3.59
N SER A 204 -6.53 -3.90 3.97
CA SER A 204 -6.66 -5.23 4.57
C SER A 204 -6.42 -6.38 3.59
N ARG A 205 -6.34 -6.09 2.28
CA ARG A 205 -6.03 -7.06 1.23
C ARG A 205 -4.52 -7.23 1.11
N GLU A 206 -4.06 -8.49 1.12
CA GLU A 206 -2.63 -8.83 1.05
C GLU A 206 -1.97 -8.34 -0.26
N ASP A 207 -2.74 -8.13 -1.33
CA ASP A 207 -2.26 -7.87 -2.69
C ASP A 207 -2.25 -6.38 -3.12
N LEU A 208 -2.33 -5.40 -2.21
CA LEU A 208 -2.39 -3.99 -2.63
C LEU A 208 -1.02 -3.50 -3.14
N SER A 209 -0.96 -3.13 -4.43
CA SER A 209 0.29 -2.74 -5.11
C SER A 209 0.83 -1.40 -4.61
N LEU A 210 2.13 -1.13 -4.83
CA LEU A 210 2.70 0.18 -4.45
C LEU A 210 2.02 1.33 -5.20
N LYS A 211 1.68 1.14 -6.48
CA LYS A 211 0.93 2.12 -7.27
C LYS A 211 -0.37 2.54 -6.58
N ASP A 212 -1.15 1.56 -6.15
CA ASP A 212 -2.47 1.81 -5.54
C ASP A 212 -2.31 2.47 -4.17
N LYS A 213 -1.37 1.97 -3.35
CA LYS A 213 -1.04 2.57 -2.05
C LYS A 213 -0.60 4.01 -2.23
N TYR A 214 0.27 4.28 -3.20
CA TYR A 214 0.76 5.61 -3.49
C TYR A 214 -0.37 6.58 -3.86
N GLY A 215 -1.24 6.17 -4.79
CA GLY A 215 -2.39 6.99 -5.21
C GLY A 215 -3.34 7.28 -4.05
N ALA A 216 -3.72 6.25 -3.29
CA ALA A 216 -4.64 6.39 -2.17
C ALA A 216 -4.05 7.24 -1.04
N ILE A 217 -2.79 7.01 -0.65
CA ILE A 217 -2.12 7.79 0.40
C ILE A 217 -1.94 9.24 -0.02
N ARG A 218 -1.59 9.53 -1.28
CA ARG A 218 -1.52 10.92 -1.76
C ARG A 218 -2.87 11.61 -1.76
N LYS A 219 -3.94 10.91 -2.16
CA LYS A 219 -5.32 11.41 -2.06
C LYS A 219 -5.66 11.75 -0.62
N ILE A 220 -5.33 10.88 0.34
CA ILE A 220 -5.54 11.15 1.77
C ILE A 220 -4.74 12.37 2.22
N ILE A 221 -3.43 12.42 1.94
CA ILE A 221 -2.56 13.54 2.33
C ILE A 221 -3.12 14.88 1.82
N SER A 222 -3.63 14.91 0.59
CA SER A 222 -4.21 16.12 -0.02
C SER A 222 -5.36 16.75 0.78
N TYR A 223 -6.05 15.97 1.61
CA TYR A 223 -7.14 16.46 2.46
C TYR A 223 -6.70 16.98 3.83
N TYR A 224 -5.49 16.65 4.32
CA TYR A 224 -5.04 17.03 5.65
C TYR A 224 -4.03 18.20 5.65
N SER A 225 -3.25 18.40 4.56
CA SER A 225 -2.38 19.58 4.26
C SER A 225 -1.31 19.22 3.20
N GLU A 226 -0.59 20.21 2.66
CA GLU A 226 0.53 19.99 1.72
C GLU A 226 1.65 19.10 2.33
N SER A 227 1.80 19.05 3.65
CA SER A 227 2.79 18.20 4.29
C SER A 227 2.29 17.51 5.56
N VAL A 228 2.10 16.19 5.47
CA VAL A 228 1.81 15.33 6.63
C VAL A 228 3.13 14.75 7.17
N SER A 229 3.32 14.82 8.49
CA SER A 229 4.47 14.21 9.17
C SER A 229 4.33 12.69 9.20
N ALA A 230 5.44 11.94 9.23
CA ALA A 230 5.40 10.48 9.31
C ALA A 230 4.65 9.97 10.56
N ARG A 231 4.70 10.73 11.67
CA ARG A 231 3.96 10.39 12.90
C ARG A 231 2.46 10.56 12.72
N SER A 232 2.04 11.66 12.12
CA SER A 232 0.62 11.92 11.81
C SER A 232 0.10 10.87 10.82
N LEU A 233 0.87 10.56 9.78
CA LEU A 233 0.52 9.55 8.80
C LEU A 233 0.35 8.15 9.42
N ALA A 234 1.22 7.78 10.37
CA ALA A 234 1.10 6.52 11.11
C ALA A 234 -0.22 6.44 11.89
N SER A 235 -0.61 7.55 12.54
CA SER A 235 -1.86 7.64 13.31
C SER A 235 -3.09 7.60 12.42
N ILE A 236 -3.08 8.35 11.30
CA ILE A 236 -4.20 8.44 10.36
C ILE A 236 -4.45 7.07 9.70
N LEU A 237 -3.40 6.46 9.15
CA LEU A 237 -3.51 5.19 8.40
C LEU A 237 -3.49 3.95 9.31
N ARG A 238 -3.24 4.11 10.62
CA ARG A 238 -3.07 3.02 11.59
C ARG A 238 -2.00 1.99 11.18
N ILE A 239 -0.89 2.48 10.63
CA ILE A 239 0.25 1.66 10.20
C ILE A 239 1.46 1.84 11.14
N SER A 240 2.43 0.93 11.04
CA SER A 240 3.66 1.03 11.84
C SER A 240 4.47 2.29 11.50
N LYS A 241 5.23 2.78 12.48
CA LYS A 241 6.10 3.97 12.32
C LYS A 241 7.07 3.83 11.13
N SER A 242 7.64 2.64 10.95
CA SER A 242 8.56 2.35 9.84
C SER A 242 7.87 2.46 8.48
N GLN A 243 6.68 1.88 8.33
CA GLN A 243 5.89 2.00 7.10
C GLN A 243 5.49 3.46 6.82
N ALA A 244 5.05 4.18 7.85
CA ALA A 244 4.69 5.59 7.70
C ALA A 244 5.88 6.47 7.27
N GLN A 245 7.10 6.19 7.74
CA GLN A 245 8.30 6.89 7.27
C GLN A 245 8.55 6.67 5.78
N LYS A 246 8.43 5.43 5.30
CA LYS A 246 8.60 5.10 3.88
C LYS A 246 7.58 5.82 3.01
N TYR A 247 6.29 5.63 3.29
CA TYR A 247 5.23 6.27 2.49
C TYR A 247 5.26 7.79 2.60
N SER A 248 5.60 8.36 3.75
CA SER A 248 5.76 9.81 3.89
C SER A 248 6.87 10.35 2.98
N LYS A 249 8.00 9.64 2.88
CA LYS A 249 9.10 10.04 1.99
C LYS A 249 8.73 9.86 0.52
N ILE A 250 8.15 8.71 0.16
CA ILE A 250 7.73 8.38 -1.21
C ILE A 250 6.67 9.37 -1.72
N CYS A 251 5.67 9.72 -0.90
CA CYS A 251 4.59 10.62 -1.31
C CYS A 251 5.01 12.09 -1.41
N LYS A 252 6.11 12.47 -0.74
CA LYS A 252 6.73 13.80 -0.82
C LYS A 252 7.69 13.95 -1.99
N GLU A 253 8.10 12.86 -2.63
CA GLU A 253 9.01 12.93 -3.78
C GLU A 253 8.30 13.59 -4.96
N GLU A 254 8.92 14.65 -5.48
CA GLU A 254 8.32 15.46 -6.56
C GLU A 254 8.79 15.06 -7.95
N ASN A 255 9.89 14.30 -8.04
CA ASN A 255 10.46 13.84 -9.31
C ASN A 255 9.42 13.18 -10.22
N ILE A 256 9.23 13.75 -11.41
CA ILE A 256 8.19 13.33 -12.38
C ILE A 256 8.43 11.90 -12.88
N ILE A 257 9.69 11.53 -13.13
CA ILE A 257 10.04 10.21 -13.66
C ILE A 257 9.87 9.14 -12.58
N PHE A 258 10.18 9.47 -11.32
CA PHE A 258 9.91 8.60 -10.18
C PHE A 258 8.41 8.31 -10.01
N LYS A 259 7.57 9.35 -10.06
CA LYS A 259 6.11 9.20 -10.03
C LYS A 259 5.61 8.30 -11.16
N ARG A 260 6.11 8.55 -12.38
CA ARG A 260 5.80 7.72 -13.55
C ARG A 260 6.22 6.27 -13.37
N ALA A 261 7.36 6.00 -12.76
CA ALA A 261 7.82 4.62 -12.50
C ALA A 261 6.88 3.87 -11.54
N ILE A 262 6.31 4.55 -10.55
CA ILE A 262 5.28 3.99 -9.66
C ILE A 262 3.96 3.79 -10.42
N GLU A 263 3.51 4.80 -11.16
CA GLU A 263 2.21 4.78 -11.87
C GLU A 263 2.16 3.76 -13.01
N THR A 264 3.29 3.48 -13.64
CA THR A 264 3.43 2.41 -14.65
C THR A 264 3.52 1.02 -14.02
N GLY A 265 3.70 0.93 -12.70
CA GLY A 265 3.83 -0.35 -11.99
C GLY A 265 5.19 -1.01 -12.17
N VAL A 266 6.18 -0.34 -12.76
CA VAL A 266 7.55 -0.86 -12.87
C VAL A 266 8.23 -0.86 -11.50
N LEU A 267 8.02 0.20 -10.71
CA LEU A 267 8.47 0.27 -9.33
C LEU A 267 7.39 -0.30 -8.40
N THR A 268 7.55 -1.54 -7.98
CA THR A 268 6.53 -2.31 -7.25
C THR A 268 6.77 -2.37 -5.73
N SER A 269 8.03 -2.30 -5.30
CA SER A 269 8.45 -2.48 -3.92
C SER A 269 8.52 -1.13 -3.18
N PRO A 270 7.79 -0.96 -2.05
CA PRO A 270 7.91 0.23 -1.21
C PRO A 270 9.32 0.41 -0.63
N GLU A 271 10.05 -0.69 -0.41
CA GLU A 271 11.41 -0.66 0.13
C GLU A 271 12.38 -0.07 -0.89
N ASP A 272 12.32 -0.55 -2.13
CA ASP A 272 13.20 -0.07 -3.20
C ASP A 272 12.91 1.38 -3.54
N ALA A 273 11.63 1.76 -3.58
CA ALA A 273 11.21 3.14 -3.78
C ALA A 273 11.78 4.08 -2.69
N TYR A 274 11.73 3.65 -1.43
CA TYR A 274 12.30 4.40 -0.33
C TYR A 274 13.83 4.50 -0.41
N ASN A 275 14.51 3.40 -0.73
CA ASN A 275 15.97 3.35 -0.82
C ASN A 275 16.52 4.17 -1.99
N ILE A 276 15.81 4.20 -3.13
CA ILE A 276 16.15 5.08 -4.26
C ILE A 276 16.15 6.54 -3.82
N ILE A 277 15.12 6.99 -3.09
CA ILE A 277 15.04 8.38 -2.61
C ILE A 277 16.08 8.67 -1.52
N LYS A 278 16.31 7.72 -0.60
CA LYS A 278 17.19 7.92 0.56
C LYS A 278 18.66 8.08 0.15
N SER A 279 19.09 7.34 -0.87
CA SER A 279 20.51 7.17 -1.19
C SER A 279 20.99 7.98 -2.39
N ASN A 280 20.10 8.69 -3.09
CA ASN A 280 20.42 9.32 -4.37
C ASN A 280 19.88 10.74 -4.50
N ASP A 281 20.58 11.56 -5.28
CA ASP A 281 20.15 12.91 -5.66
C ASP A 281 19.10 12.86 -6.79
N SER A 282 18.38 13.97 -7.02
CA SER A 282 17.30 14.06 -8.02
C SER A 282 17.70 13.60 -9.44
N ASN A 283 18.93 13.90 -9.88
CA ASN A 283 19.44 13.45 -11.19
C ASN A 283 19.65 11.93 -11.23
N MET A 284 20.18 11.34 -10.15
CA MET A 284 20.37 9.90 -10.06
C MET A 284 19.02 9.18 -9.99
N ILE A 285 18.07 9.68 -9.20
CA ILE A 285 16.69 9.16 -9.16
C ILE A 285 16.10 9.13 -10.57
N THR A 286 16.24 10.23 -11.31
CA THR A 286 15.78 10.32 -12.70
C THR A 286 16.41 9.25 -13.60
N ASN A 287 17.74 9.07 -13.50
CA ASN A 287 18.45 8.06 -14.28
C ASN A 287 18.03 6.64 -13.93
N ILE A 288 17.93 6.31 -12.64
CA ILE A 288 17.45 5.00 -12.16
C ILE A 288 16.06 4.74 -12.74
N CYS A 289 15.12 5.66 -12.53
CA CYS A 289 13.74 5.48 -12.97
C CYS A 289 13.62 5.41 -14.50
N ASN A 290 14.46 6.11 -15.27
CA ASN A 290 14.50 5.96 -16.73
C ASN A 290 15.00 4.58 -17.16
N LEU A 291 15.98 3.99 -16.46
CA LEU A 291 16.44 2.63 -16.74
C LEU A 291 15.37 1.59 -16.40
N LEU A 292 14.68 1.77 -15.28
CA LEU A 292 13.53 0.94 -14.90
C LEU A 292 12.44 0.99 -15.98
N LEU A 293 12.07 2.19 -16.44
CA LEU A 293 11.06 2.35 -17.49
C LEU A 293 11.46 1.72 -18.84
N LYS A 294 12.76 1.50 -19.08
CA LYS A 294 13.28 0.75 -20.24
C LYS A 294 13.25 -0.77 -20.06
N GLY A 295 12.76 -1.26 -18.90
CA GLY A 295 12.62 -2.68 -18.60
C GLY A 295 13.81 -3.30 -17.88
N LYS A 296 14.79 -2.51 -17.41
CA LYS A 296 15.91 -3.05 -16.60
C LYS A 296 15.48 -3.34 -15.17
N GLY A 297 16.11 -4.34 -14.55
CA GLY A 297 15.92 -4.62 -13.13
C GLY A 297 16.47 -3.51 -12.23
N ILE A 298 15.98 -3.43 -10.98
CA ILE A 298 16.44 -2.43 -9.99
C ILE A 298 17.93 -2.60 -9.69
N GLU A 299 18.40 -3.83 -9.50
CA GLU A 299 19.81 -4.13 -9.23
C GLU A 299 20.70 -3.76 -10.41
N GLU A 300 20.29 -4.10 -11.63
CA GLU A 300 21.01 -3.76 -12.86
C GLU A 300 21.12 -2.25 -13.06
N ALA A 301 20.03 -1.52 -12.81
CA ALA A 301 20.01 -0.06 -12.92
C ALA A 301 20.96 0.60 -11.91
N LEU A 302 21.03 0.09 -10.67
CA LEU A 302 21.95 0.58 -9.64
C LEU A 302 23.41 0.29 -9.98
N GLN A 303 23.71 -0.92 -10.50
CA GLN A 303 25.07 -1.29 -10.91
C GLN A 303 25.55 -0.44 -12.10
N GLU A 304 24.70 -0.20 -13.09
CA GLU A 304 25.06 0.59 -14.26
C GLU A 304 25.39 2.04 -13.90
N ILE A 305 24.66 2.63 -12.96
CA ILE A 305 24.93 4.00 -12.49
C ILE A 305 26.24 4.06 -11.72
N ASN A 306 26.51 3.09 -10.84
CA ASN A 306 27.79 3.00 -10.13
C ASN A 306 28.98 2.81 -11.09
N ASN A 307 28.78 2.06 -12.18
CA ASN A 307 29.81 1.84 -13.21
C ASN A 307 30.00 3.05 -14.14
N GLN A 308 28.96 3.85 -14.38
CA GLN A 308 29.09 5.09 -15.15
C GLN A 308 29.84 6.18 -14.37
N THR A 309 29.76 6.18 -13.03
CA THR A 309 30.56 7.10 -12.20
C THR A 309 32.06 6.80 -12.19
N SER A 310 32.50 5.59 -12.56
CA SER A 310 33.92 5.19 -12.59
C SER A 310 34.62 5.41 -13.93
N VAL A 311 33.89 5.74 -15.02
CA VAL A 311 34.47 6.02 -16.34
C VAL A 311 34.39 7.52 -16.65
N ARG A 312 35.33 8.31 -16.09
CA ARG A 312 35.65 9.61 -16.71
C ARG A 312 36.54 9.35 -17.94
N PRO A 313 36.28 9.95 -19.12
CA PRO A 313 37.18 9.80 -20.25
C PRO A 313 38.56 10.36 -19.89
N ASN A 314 39.60 9.53 -20.01
CA ASN A 314 40.98 9.96 -19.96
C ASN A 314 41.25 10.89 -21.17
N LEU A 315 41.05 12.20 -20.98
CA LEU A 315 41.63 13.21 -21.86
C LEU A 315 43.15 13.14 -21.64
N LYS A 316 43.85 12.42 -22.51
CA LYS A 316 45.31 12.38 -22.52
C LYS A 316 45.83 13.82 -22.67
N PRO A 317 46.60 14.38 -21.73
CA PRO A 317 47.20 15.69 -21.93
C PRO A 317 48.22 15.59 -23.08
N LYS A 318 48.12 16.48 -24.07
CA LYS A 318 49.14 16.61 -25.11
C LYS A 318 50.44 17.04 -24.45
N ARG A 319 51.47 16.19 -24.59
CA ARG A 319 52.85 16.40 -24.10
C ARG A 319 53.46 17.61 -24.80
N ILE A 320 53.85 18.64 -24.04
CA ILE A 320 54.89 19.59 -24.44
C ILE A 320 56.16 19.13 -23.72
N ILE A 321 57.22 18.92 -24.49
CA ILE A 321 58.54 18.47 -24.05
C ILE A 321 59.35 19.70 -23.61
N SER A 322 60.02 19.63 -22.44
CA SER A 322 61.40 20.09 -22.12
C SER A 322 61.60 20.14 -20.57
N PRO A 323 62.82 20.23 -20.00
CA PRO A 323 63.48 19.12 -19.33
C PRO A 323 63.60 19.28 -17.79
N ASN A 324 63.83 18.15 -17.11
CA ASN A 324 64.04 17.95 -15.65
C ASN A 324 65.26 18.73 -15.06
N PRO A 325 65.40 18.95 -13.72
CA PRO A 325 65.34 17.89 -12.68
C PRO A 325 64.78 18.20 -11.26
N VAL A 326 64.24 17.13 -10.64
CA VAL A 326 64.26 16.62 -9.24
C VAL A 326 64.12 17.58 -8.03
N HIS A 327 63.07 17.42 -7.20
CA HIS A 327 63.14 17.08 -5.74
C HIS A 327 61.75 16.87 -5.08
N GLU A 328 61.62 15.72 -4.42
CA GLU A 328 60.95 15.37 -3.15
C GLU A 328 59.65 16.02 -2.59
N THR A 329 58.68 15.12 -2.35
CA THR A 329 57.81 14.97 -1.15
C THR A 329 56.70 15.99 -0.81
N LYS A 330 55.45 15.52 -0.85
CA LYS A 330 54.47 15.34 0.26
C LYS A 330 53.05 15.36 -0.30
N ASP A 331 52.25 14.37 0.09
CA ASP A 331 50.83 14.25 -0.24
C ASP A 331 50.05 15.51 0.18
N GLU A 332 49.74 16.37 -0.78
CA GLU A 332 48.65 17.34 -0.64
C GLU A 332 47.40 16.75 -1.30
N GLN A 333 46.46 16.31 -0.45
CA GLN A 333 45.12 15.93 -0.87
C GLN A 333 44.48 17.08 -1.65
N LYS A 334 44.35 16.92 -2.98
CA LYS A 334 43.62 17.87 -3.84
C LYS A 334 42.12 17.75 -3.53
N VAL A 335 41.59 18.71 -2.77
CA VAL A 335 40.15 18.90 -2.60
C VAL A 335 39.56 19.40 -3.92
N LEU A 336 38.71 18.60 -4.54
CA LEU A 336 38.03 18.93 -5.79
C LEU A 336 36.70 19.65 -5.47
N PHE A 337 36.68 20.98 -5.56
CA PHE A 337 35.47 21.78 -5.40
C PHE A 337 34.57 21.64 -6.65
N LYS A 338 33.27 21.36 -6.47
CA LYS A 338 32.27 21.37 -7.57
C LYS A 338 31.82 22.81 -7.84
N GLY A 339 31.21 23.06 -9.01
CA GLY A 339 30.93 24.41 -9.53
C GLY A 339 30.20 25.36 -8.57
N ASP A 340 29.27 24.85 -7.75
CA ASP A 340 28.55 25.66 -6.75
C ASP A 340 29.44 26.00 -5.53
N ASP A 341 30.33 25.08 -5.14
CA ASP A 341 31.29 25.31 -4.05
C ASP A 341 32.26 26.45 -4.38
N ILE A 342 32.60 26.63 -5.67
CA ILE A 342 33.48 27.71 -6.14
C ILE A 342 32.79 29.08 -5.99
N ASN A 343 31.48 29.16 -6.23
CA ASN A 343 30.73 30.41 -6.09
C ASN A 343 30.57 30.79 -4.61
N VAL A 344 30.26 29.82 -3.75
CA VAL A 344 30.20 30.02 -2.30
C VAL A 344 31.56 30.45 -1.75
N LEU A 345 32.64 29.82 -2.21
CA LEU A 345 34.00 30.20 -1.81
C LEU A 345 34.35 31.62 -2.26
N LYS A 346 33.92 32.04 -3.45
CA LYS A 346 34.12 33.42 -3.94
C LYS A 346 33.40 34.46 -3.07
N GLU A 347 32.15 34.18 -2.70
CA GLU A 347 31.39 35.04 -1.78
C GLU A 347 32.05 35.14 -0.40
N LEU A 348 32.49 34.01 0.17
CA LEU A 348 33.18 33.99 1.45
C LEU A 348 34.50 34.78 1.43
N ILE A 349 35.28 34.69 0.35
CA ILE A 349 36.50 35.48 0.16
C ILE A 349 36.15 36.97 0.04
N HIS A 350 35.10 37.32 -0.71
CA HIS A 350 34.67 38.70 -0.85
C HIS A 350 34.23 39.32 0.49
N ILE A 351 33.49 38.55 1.30
CA ILE A 351 33.09 38.94 2.66
C ILE A 351 34.31 39.12 3.57
N ALA A 352 35.31 38.23 3.47
CA ALA A 352 36.52 38.30 4.29
C ALA A 352 37.39 39.54 3.96
N ILE A 353 37.48 39.92 2.68
CA ILE A 353 38.15 41.15 2.24
C ILE A 353 37.41 42.38 2.76
N LYS A 354 36.08 42.43 2.57
CA LYS A 354 35.25 43.55 3.04
C LYS A 354 35.26 43.71 4.56
N GLY A 355 35.40 42.60 5.28
CA GLY A 355 35.53 42.56 6.74
C GLY A 355 36.94 42.85 7.27
N GLY A 356 37.90 43.20 6.42
CA GLY A 356 39.29 43.51 6.81
C GLY A 356 40.06 42.32 7.39
N LYS A 357 39.58 41.09 7.16
CA LYS A 357 40.22 39.85 7.62
C LYS A 357 41.20 39.28 6.60
N LEU A 358 41.20 39.82 5.38
CA LEU A 358 42.06 39.40 4.29
C LEU A 358 42.62 40.66 3.60
N ASP A 359 43.95 40.81 3.60
CA ASP A 359 44.64 41.98 3.04
C ASP A 359 44.89 41.77 1.54
N LEU A 360 43.80 41.80 0.76
CA LEU A 360 43.79 41.60 -0.69
C LEU A 360 42.92 42.69 -1.33
N SER A 361 43.39 43.27 -2.44
CA SER A 361 42.61 44.27 -3.18
C SER A 361 41.39 43.62 -3.83
N ILE A 362 40.23 44.28 -3.70
CA ILE A 362 38.96 43.83 -4.31
C ILE A 362 39.08 43.76 -5.84
N ASP A 363 39.93 44.60 -6.43
CA ASP A 363 40.11 44.66 -7.88
C ASP A 363 40.92 43.48 -8.44
N ASP A 364 41.83 42.89 -7.65
CA ASP A 364 42.57 41.68 -8.02
C ASP A 364 41.64 40.44 -8.10
N PHE A 365 40.53 40.47 -7.35
CA PHE A 365 39.55 39.37 -7.28
C PHE A 365 38.44 39.44 -8.35
N LYS A 366 38.35 40.54 -9.12
CA LYS A 366 37.34 40.68 -10.17
C LYS A 366 37.79 40.22 -11.56
N ASN A 367 39.10 40.01 -11.76
CA ASN A 367 39.62 39.50 -13.03
C ASN A 367 39.32 38.00 -13.20
N LYS A 368 38.90 37.59 -14.40
CA LYS A 368 38.33 36.26 -14.67
C LYS A 368 39.31 35.08 -14.59
N ASP A 369 40.61 35.34 -14.45
CA ASP A 369 41.65 34.32 -14.38
C ASP A 369 42.39 34.37 -13.03
N ILE A 370 41.69 34.07 -11.94
CA ILE A 370 42.32 33.95 -10.62
C ILE A 370 42.91 32.55 -10.50
N ASP A 371 44.23 32.48 -10.42
CA ASP A 371 44.92 31.28 -9.99
C ASP A 371 44.66 31.04 -8.49
N PHE A 372 43.62 30.24 -8.20
CA PHE A 372 43.26 29.83 -6.85
C PHE A 372 44.40 29.13 -6.11
N SER A 373 45.37 28.53 -6.82
CA SER A 373 46.54 27.89 -6.20
C SER A 373 47.47 28.92 -5.56
N SER A 374 47.66 30.07 -6.20
CA SER A 374 48.43 31.20 -5.67
C SER A 374 47.70 31.86 -4.49
N LEU A 375 46.38 32.02 -4.60
CA LEU A 375 45.55 32.58 -3.53
C LEU A 375 45.56 31.71 -2.26
N TRP A 376 45.43 30.39 -2.43
CA TRP A 376 45.45 29.44 -1.32
C TRP A 376 46.79 29.42 -0.58
N LYS A 377 47.90 29.56 -1.32
CA LYS A 377 49.24 29.75 -0.72
C LYS A 377 49.31 31.01 0.14
N LYS A 378 48.84 32.15 -0.38
CA LYS A 378 48.80 33.41 0.38
C LYS A 378 47.93 33.30 1.64
N ILE A 379 46.77 32.65 1.54
CA ILE A 379 45.89 32.42 2.69
C ILE A 379 46.56 31.51 3.74
N LYS A 380 47.20 30.40 3.31
CA LYS A 380 47.96 29.53 4.21
C LYS A 380 49.08 30.31 4.94
N ASP A 381 49.80 31.17 4.23
CA ASP A 381 50.87 31.99 4.83
C ASP A 381 50.34 33.02 5.84
N ILE A 382 49.19 33.66 5.56
CA ILE A 382 48.55 34.59 6.50
C ILE A 382 48.06 33.84 7.75
N VAL A 383 47.42 32.69 7.58
CA VAL A 383 46.94 31.85 8.70
C VAL A 383 48.11 31.30 9.52
N ALA A 384 49.22 30.95 8.88
CA ALA A 384 50.44 30.51 9.56
C ALA A 384 51.12 31.63 10.37
N LYS A 385 51.04 32.89 9.91
CA LYS A 385 51.54 34.07 10.65
C LYS A 385 50.62 34.55 11.77
N ALA A 386 49.35 34.16 11.75
CA ALA A 386 48.35 34.51 12.77
C ALA A 386 48.26 33.47 13.91
N ARG A 387 49.01 32.36 13.82
CA ARG A 387 49.31 31.44 14.92
C ARG A 387 50.66 31.81 15.52
#